data_AF-A0A6G6ISJ6-F1
#
_entry.id   AF-A0A6G6ISJ6-F1
#
_cell.length_a   1.000
_cell.length_b   1.000
_cell.length_c   1.000
_cell.angle_alpha   90.00
_cell.angle_beta   90.00
_cell.angle_gamma   90.00
#
_symmetry.space_group_name_H-M   'P 1'
#
loop_
_entity.id
_entity.type
_entity.pdbx_description
1 polymer ?
#
loop_
_entity_poly.entity_id
_entity_poly.type
_entity_poly.pdbx_seq_one_letter_code
_entity_poly.pdbx_strand_id
1 'polypeptide(L)'
;MAKPRTDKVRRQDAIRQRRLRANRKARKAALGAEKIKLEAYAGTRADIEAVRLVGGFDDEAEAITLGLRLLGNMARRSPAKFRHSIEPRNLV
;
A
#
# COMPACT_ATOMS: atom_id res chain seq x y z
N MET A 1 -13.38 -9.38 32.13
CA MET A 1 -14.19 -9.87 30.99
C MET A 1 -14.72 -8.67 30.21
N ALA A 2 -14.52 -8.61 28.90
CA ALA A 2 -15.02 -7.50 28.09
C ALA A 2 -16.56 -7.53 28.06
N LYS A 3 -17.22 -6.39 28.33
CA LYS A 3 -18.70 -6.29 28.27
C LYS A 3 -19.20 -6.74 26.89
N PRO A 4 -20.29 -7.55 26.82
CA PRO A 4 -20.84 -7.98 25.54
C PRO A 4 -21.27 -6.78 24.71
N ARG A 5 -20.79 -6.71 23.45
CA ARG A 5 -21.12 -5.61 22.53
C ARG A 5 -22.62 -5.60 22.27
N THR A 6 -23.26 -4.48 22.55
CA THR A 6 -24.69 -4.29 22.27
C THR A 6 -24.95 -4.19 20.78
N ASP A 7 -26.15 -4.54 20.33
CA ASP A 7 -26.51 -4.49 18.90
C ASP A 7 -26.40 -3.09 18.30
N LYS A 8 -26.59 -2.05 19.12
CA LYS A 8 -26.35 -0.66 18.73
C LYS A 8 -24.88 -0.42 18.32
N VAL A 9 -23.93 -0.93 19.11
CA VAL A 9 -22.49 -0.81 18.81
C VAL A 9 -22.15 -1.58 17.54
N ARG A 10 -22.67 -2.80 17.38
CA ARG A 10 -22.45 -3.61 16.16
C ARG A 10 -22.95 -2.89 14.90
N ARG A 11 -24.13 -2.26 14.95
CA ARG A 11 -24.68 -1.48 13.83
C ARG A 11 -23.81 -0.25 13.52
N GLN A 12 -23.33 0.47 14.53
CA GLN A 12 -22.45 1.62 14.34
C GLN A 12 -21.11 1.22 13.69
N ASP A 13 -20.51 0.12 14.14
CA ASP A 13 -19.27 -0.41 13.55
C ASP A 13 -19.47 -0.81 12.09
N ALA A 14 -20.59 -1.48 11.77
CA ALA A 14 -20.93 -1.85 10.40
C ALA A 14 -21.07 -0.62 9.49
N ILE A 15 -21.73 0.44 9.97
CA ILE A 15 -21.86 1.72 9.23
C ILE A 15 -20.48 2.36 9.02
N ARG A 16 -19.64 2.40 10.06
CA ARG A 16 -18.27 2.94 9.97
C ARG A 16 -17.45 2.18 8.93
N GLN A 17 -17.48 0.85 8.97
CA GLN A 17 -16.77 0.01 8.00
C GLN A 17 -17.31 0.19 6.58
N ARG A 18 -18.63 0.33 6.41
CA ARG A 18 -19.24 0.62 5.11
C ARG A 18 -18.77 1.97 4.54
N ARG A 19 -18.76 3.02 5.36
CA ARG A 19 -18.26 4.34 4.97
C ARG A 19 -16.78 4.29 4.60
N LEU A 20 -15.96 3.62 5.40
CA LEU A 20 -14.54 3.44 5.12
C LEU A 20 -14.30 2.76 3.76
N ARG A 21 -15.05 1.67 3.48
CA ARG A 21 -14.97 0.96 2.19
C ARG A 21 -15.43 1.83 1.03
N ALA A 22 -16.51 2.59 1.20
CA ALA A 22 -17.01 3.51 0.19
C ALA A 22 -15.98 4.60 -0.14
N ASN A 23 -15.39 5.22 0.88
CA ASN A 23 -14.35 6.25 0.71
C ASN A 23 -13.12 5.68 0.00
N ARG A 24 -12.65 4.49 0.39
CA ARG A 24 -11.53 3.80 -0.30
C ARG A 24 -11.86 3.50 -1.76
N LYS A 25 -13.09 3.05 -2.06
CA LYS A 25 -13.53 2.78 -3.42
C LYS A 25 -13.57 4.07 -4.25
N ALA A 26 -14.12 5.15 -3.69
CA ALA A 26 -14.20 6.45 -4.36
C ALA A 26 -12.79 7.01 -4.65
N ARG A 27 -11.87 6.94 -3.68
CA ARG A 27 -10.48 7.36 -3.88
C ARG A 27 -9.80 6.55 -4.99
N LYS A 28 -9.92 5.22 -4.96
CA LYS A 28 -9.33 4.36 -6.00
C LYS A 28 -9.87 4.69 -7.39
N ALA A 29 -11.18 4.95 -7.50
CA ALA A 29 -11.78 5.37 -8.76
C ALA A 29 -11.25 6.75 -9.21
N ALA A 30 -11.17 7.73 -8.30
CA ALA A 30 -10.65 9.06 -8.60
C ALA A 30 -9.18 9.05 -9.03
N LEU A 31 -8.38 8.12 -8.51
CA LEU A 31 -6.97 7.95 -8.88
C LEU A 31 -6.76 7.09 -10.13
N GLY A 32 -7.83 6.62 -10.78
CA GLY A 32 -7.72 5.73 -11.95
C GLY A 32 -7.03 4.40 -11.63
N ALA A 33 -7.28 3.84 -10.44
CA ALA A 33 -6.59 2.64 -9.99
C ALA A 33 -6.90 1.42 -10.88
N GLU A 34 -5.84 0.79 -11.39
CA GLU A 34 -5.90 -0.44 -12.16
C GLU A 34 -5.43 -1.64 -11.31
N LYS A 35 -6.00 -2.82 -11.58
CA LYS A 35 -5.59 -4.05 -10.90
C LYS A 35 -4.46 -4.72 -11.68
N ILE A 36 -3.34 -4.95 -11.00
CA ILE A 36 -2.21 -5.72 -11.52
C ILE A 36 -2.11 -7.01 -10.72
N LYS A 37 -2.02 -8.16 -11.40
CA LYS A 37 -1.73 -9.45 -10.77
C LYS A 37 -0.23 -9.70 -10.86
N LEU A 38 0.42 -9.90 -9.71
CA LEU A 38 1.86 -10.18 -9.63
C LEU A 38 2.13 -11.32 -8.66
N GLU A 39 3.17 -12.08 -8.94
CA GLU A 39 3.79 -13.02 -8.01
C GLU A 39 4.92 -12.28 -7.29
N ALA A 40 4.91 -12.33 -5.96
CA ALA A 40 5.91 -11.67 -5.12
C ALA A 40 6.69 -12.73 -4.34
N TYR A 41 8.00 -12.52 -4.18
CA TYR A 41 8.84 -13.42 -3.40
C TYR A 41 8.65 -13.22 -1.89
N ALA A 42 9.22 -14.14 -1.11
CA ALA A 42 9.20 -14.05 0.35
C ALA A 42 9.77 -12.70 0.82
N GLY A 43 9.13 -12.09 1.82
CA GLY A 43 9.55 -10.79 2.37
C GLY A 43 8.88 -9.57 1.73
N THR A 44 8.55 -9.62 0.42
CA THR A 44 8.02 -8.45 -0.30
C THR A 44 6.75 -7.86 0.33
N ARG A 45 5.91 -8.68 0.95
CA ARG A 45 4.70 -8.20 1.65
C ARG A 45 5.05 -7.34 2.88
N ALA A 46 6.07 -7.73 3.64
CA ALA A 46 6.53 -6.97 4.80
C ALA A 46 7.20 -5.67 4.34
N ASP A 47 7.97 -5.71 3.24
CA ASP A 47 8.61 -4.52 2.68
C ASP A 47 7.58 -3.49 2.19
N ILE A 48 6.51 -3.94 1.53
CA ILE A 48 5.40 -3.08 1.12
C ILE A 48 4.79 -2.37 2.33
N GLU A 49 4.58 -3.09 3.43
CA GLU A 49 4.04 -2.50 4.67
C GLU A 49 5.03 -1.52 5.32
N ALA A 50 6.33 -1.84 5.33
CA ALA A 50 7.36 -0.93 5.83
C ALA A 50 7.40 0.36 5.02
N VAL A 51 7.38 0.27 3.68
CA VAL A 51 7.30 1.44 2.78
C VAL A 51 6.01 2.23 3.02
N ARG A 52 4.87 1.55 3.21
CA ARG A 52 3.59 2.19 3.51
C ARG A 52 3.67 3.01 4.79
N LEU A 53 4.19 2.42 5.86
CA LEU A 53 4.29 3.05 7.18
C LEU A 53 5.29 4.21 7.18
N VAL A 54 6.51 3.99 6.68
CA VAL A 54 7.57 5.01 6.66
C VAL A 54 7.23 6.16 5.71
N GLY A 55 6.62 5.85 4.57
CA GLY A 55 6.17 6.84 3.59
C GLY A 55 4.89 7.58 3.97
N GLY A 56 4.21 7.17 5.05
CA GLY A 56 2.94 7.78 5.47
C GLY A 56 1.79 7.57 4.48
N PHE A 57 1.81 6.46 3.72
CA PHE A 57 0.80 6.18 2.71
C PHE A 57 -0.45 5.54 3.31
N ASP A 58 -1.60 5.90 2.75
CA ASP A 58 -2.90 5.47 3.29
C ASP A 58 -3.18 3.99 2.99
N ASP A 59 -2.66 3.48 1.87
CA ASP A 59 -2.73 2.08 1.52
C ASP A 59 -1.50 1.57 0.76
N GLU A 60 -1.38 0.25 0.68
CA GLU A 60 -0.29 -0.45 0.00
C GLU A 60 -0.23 -0.14 -1.50
N ALA A 61 -1.38 0.12 -2.14
CA ALA A 61 -1.43 0.36 -3.58
C ALA A 61 -0.81 1.71 -3.92
N GLU A 62 -1.03 2.72 -3.09
CA GLU A 62 -0.36 4.01 -3.17
C GLU A 62 1.15 3.88 -2.94
N ALA A 63 1.55 3.14 -1.90
CA ALA A 63 2.97 2.87 -1.60
C ALA A 63 3.70 2.21 -2.78
N ILE A 64 3.10 1.15 -3.34
CA ILE A 64 3.64 0.43 -4.51
C ILE A 64 3.70 1.37 -5.73
N THR A 65 2.62 2.10 -6.00
CA THR A 65 2.52 2.97 -7.17
C THR A 65 3.59 4.06 -7.16
N LEU A 66 3.74 4.76 -6.03
CA LEU A 66 4.71 5.85 -5.89
C LEU A 66 6.14 5.32 -5.80
N GLY A 67 6.36 4.20 -5.10
CA GLY A 67 7.66 3.53 -5.05
C GLY A 67 8.14 3.10 -6.45
N LEU A 68 7.29 2.43 -7.22
CA LEU A 68 7.62 2.02 -8.60
C LEU A 68 7.82 3.23 -9.52
N ARG A 69 7.05 4.31 -9.36
CA ARG A 69 7.27 5.56 -10.12
C ARG A 69 8.61 6.20 -9.80
N LEU A 70 9.02 6.23 -8.54
CA LEU A 70 10.33 6.70 -8.12
C LEU A 70 11.44 5.87 -8.76
N LEU A 71 11.36 4.53 -8.64
CA LEU A 71 12.32 3.60 -9.24
C LEU A 71 12.39 3.74 -10.76
N GLY A 72 11.23 3.83 -11.45
CA GLY A 72 11.18 4.03 -12.89
C GLY A 72 11.76 5.39 -13.32
N ASN A 73 11.54 6.45 -12.55
CA ASN A 73 12.17 7.75 -12.79
C ASN A 73 13.69 7.68 -12.60
N MET A 74 14.15 6.97 -11.58
CA MET A 74 15.58 6.75 -11.33
C MET A 74 16.21 5.93 -12.47
N ALA A 75 15.56 4.87 -12.92
CA ALA A 75 16.04 4.05 -14.03
C ALA A 75 16.18 4.85 -15.33
N ARG A 76 15.23 5.75 -15.63
CA ARG A 76 15.28 6.61 -16.83
C ARG A 76 16.32 7.72 -16.75
N ARG A 77 16.43 8.39 -15.59
CA ARG A 77 17.28 9.58 -15.44
C ARG A 77 18.70 9.27 -14.98
N SER A 78 18.87 8.17 -14.25
CA SER A 78 20.15 7.80 -13.63
C SER A 78 20.28 6.26 -13.55
N PRO A 79 20.45 5.57 -14.69
CA PRO A 79 20.49 4.10 -14.74
C PRO A 79 21.56 3.47 -13.83
N ALA A 80 22.72 4.11 -13.69
CA ALA A 80 23.79 3.63 -12.81
C ALA A 80 23.38 3.66 -11.34
N LYS A 81 22.74 4.75 -10.88
CA LYS A 81 22.21 4.87 -9.53
C LYS A 81 21.12 3.84 -9.25
N PHE A 82 20.24 3.62 -10.23
CA PHE A 82 19.22 2.58 -10.13
C PHE A 82 19.85 1.21 -9.93
N ARG A 83 20.78 0.80 -10.80
CA ARG A 83 21.48 -0.50 -10.68
C ARG A 83 22.12 -0.68 -9.31
N HIS A 84 22.86 0.33 -8.85
CA HIS A 84 23.49 0.29 -7.54
C HIS A 84 22.48 0.14 -6.39
N SER A 85 21.32 0.81 -6.49
CA SER A 85 20.29 0.77 -5.43
C SER A 85 19.56 -0.57 -5.35
N ILE A 86 19.53 -1.36 -6.43
CA ILE A 86 18.86 -2.67 -6.48
C ILE A 86 19.84 -3.85 -6.44
N GLU A 87 21.12 -3.59 -6.24
CA GLU A 87 22.11 -4.65 -6.06
C GLU A 87 21.73 -5.51 -4.86
N PRO A 88 21.67 -6.85 -4.98
CA PRO A 88 21.20 -7.73 -3.89
C PRO A 88 21.94 -7.55 -2.57
N ARG A 89 23.22 -7.11 -2.63
CA ARG A 89 24.04 -6.83 -1.45
C ARG A 89 23.52 -5.67 -0.60
N ASN A 90 22.68 -4.81 -1.17
CA ASN A 90 22.09 -3.65 -0.52
C ASN A 90 20.64 -3.89 -0.05
N LEU A 91 20.10 -5.09 -0.30
CA LEU A 91 18.69 -5.45 -0.02
C LEU A 91 18.55 -6.38 1.20
N VAL A 92 19.62 -6.55 1.98
CA VAL A 92 19.72 -7.48 3.12
C VAL A 92 19.82 -6.72 4.44
#